data_AF-A0A2D5APX2-F1
#
_entry.id   AF-A0A2D5APX2-F1
#
_cell.length_a   1.000
_cell.length_b   1.000
_cell.length_c   1.000
_cell.angle_alpha   90.00
_cell.angle_beta   90.00
_cell.angle_gamma   90.00
#
_symmetry.space_group_name_H-M   'P 1'
#
loop_
_entity.id
_entity.type
_entity.pdbx_description
1 polymer ?
#
loop_
_entity_poly.entity_id
_entity_poly.type
_entity_poly.pdbx_seq_one_letter_code
_entity_poly.pdbx_strand_id
1 'polypeptide(L)'
;MTFAKEKKRNSGAFSLVEVTIAMAIAAVGIVSILGLLPQGMDTMVAAGDEAIQARIHQQLLNEIQMTPYKVGSTNSPIDEFDGLELYYDDQGEEIGDSRASGAVKGSQEHIYSARVTLPPVDDMGRGSGSVPESVGGAAFNGVSLSDDNEYNKYIRPVIIEVALAGALGEQFDWDAEKFRKAISTYQTYIVQMGHDFSAAAP
;
A
#
# COMPACT_ATOMS: atom_id res chain seq x y z
N MET A 1 -81.42 34.82 0.84
CA MET A 1 -80.01 35.17 1.12
C MET A 1 -79.46 34.10 2.04
N THR A 2 -78.64 33.20 1.50
CA THR A 2 -78.14 32.01 2.22
C THR A 2 -76.67 32.25 2.54
N PHE A 3 -76.33 32.41 3.81
CA PHE A 3 -74.95 32.60 4.26
C PHE A 3 -74.23 31.25 4.26
N ALA A 4 -73.24 31.10 3.38
CA ALA A 4 -72.35 29.95 3.35
C ALA A 4 -71.44 29.98 4.59
N LYS A 5 -71.49 28.92 5.39
CA LYS A 5 -70.70 28.76 6.61
C LYS A 5 -69.27 28.39 6.22
N GLU A 6 -68.35 29.34 6.35
CA GLU A 6 -66.91 29.11 6.14
C GLU A 6 -66.38 28.09 7.15
N LYS A 7 -65.83 26.99 6.63
CA LYS A 7 -65.26 25.90 7.42
C LYS A 7 -63.87 26.33 7.90
N LYS A 8 -63.77 26.88 9.11
CA LYS A 8 -62.47 27.19 9.76
C LYS A 8 -61.60 25.92 9.74
N ARG A 9 -60.53 25.95 8.95
CA ARG A 9 -59.47 24.94 9.02
C ARG A 9 -58.76 25.15 10.36
N ASN A 10 -58.93 24.19 11.26
CA ASN A 10 -58.23 24.16 12.52
C ASN A 10 -56.78 23.74 12.23
N SER A 11 -55.95 24.70 11.85
CA SER A 11 -54.50 24.50 11.73
C SER A 11 -53.97 24.36 13.15
N GLY A 12 -53.89 23.11 13.62
CA GLY A 12 -53.31 22.80 14.93
C GLY A 12 -51.87 23.27 14.97
N ALA A 13 -51.59 24.26 15.81
CA ALA A 13 -50.22 24.60 16.19
C ALA A 13 -49.71 23.50 17.14
N PHE A 14 -48.47 23.04 16.92
CA PHE A 14 -47.84 22.02 17.76
C PHE A 14 -47.65 22.55 19.19
N SER A 15 -47.84 21.67 20.18
CA SER A 15 -47.63 22.00 21.59
C SER A 15 -46.14 22.23 21.86
N LEU A 16 -45.82 23.19 22.75
CA LEU A 16 -44.45 23.47 23.18
C LEU A 16 -43.73 22.21 23.68
N VAL A 17 -44.44 21.36 24.42
CA VAL A 17 -43.91 20.10 24.96
C VAL A 17 -43.55 19.13 23.83
N GLU A 18 -44.38 19.05 22.79
CA GLU A 18 -44.16 18.18 21.64
C GLU A 18 -42.95 18.62 20.82
N VAL A 19 -42.80 19.93 20.58
CA VAL A 19 -41.63 20.50 19.90
C VAL A 19 -40.36 20.27 20.72
N THR A 20 -40.43 20.41 22.04
CA THR A 20 -39.27 20.21 22.92
C THR A 20 -38.81 18.76 22.92
N ILE A 21 -39.74 17.79 22.98
CA ILE A 21 -39.42 16.37 22.91
C ILE A 21 -38.87 16.01 21.51
N ALA A 22 -39.49 16.54 20.45
CA ALA A 22 -39.01 16.33 19.08
C ALA A 22 -37.59 16.89 18.90
N MET A 23 -37.29 18.07 19.45
CA MET A 23 -35.97 18.67 19.42
C MET A 23 -34.94 17.87 20.23
N ALA A 24 -35.33 17.33 21.39
CA ALA A 24 -34.46 16.48 22.20
C ALA A 24 -34.07 15.19 21.45
N ILE A 25 -35.04 14.51 20.81
CA ILE A 25 -34.78 13.30 20.02
C ILE A 25 -33.93 13.64 18.78
N ALA A 26 -34.26 14.72 18.07
CA ALA A 26 -33.49 15.17 16.92
C ALA A 26 -32.05 15.52 17.29
N ALA A 27 -31.83 16.20 18.42
CA ALA A 27 -30.50 16.54 18.91
C ALA A 27 -29.66 15.29 19.22
N VAL A 28 -30.25 14.28 19.88
CA VAL A 28 -29.57 13.00 20.13
C VAL A 28 -29.17 12.32 18.82
N GLY A 29 -30.07 12.30 17.83
CA GLY A 29 -29.79 11.73 16.51
C GLY A 29 -28.70 12.47 15.72
N ILE A 30 -28.67 13.79 15.79
CA ILE A 30 -27.63 14.59 15.12
C ILE A 30 -26.28 14.40 15.80
N VAL A 31 -26.23 14.39 17.13
CA VAL A 31 -24.99 14.18 17.89
C VAL A 31 -24.41 12.80 17.61
N SER A 32 -25.23 11.76 17.51
CA SER A 32 -24.76 10.42 17.17
C SER A 32 -24.21 10.33 15.74
N ILE A 33 -24.82 10.99 14.75
CA ILE A 33 -24.27 11.06 13.39
C ILE A 33 -22.96 11.85 13.35
N LEU A 34 -22.89 12.99 14.03
CA LEU A 34 -21.68 13.81 14.10
C LEU A 34 -20.52 13.05 14.76
N GLY A 35 -20.82 12.20 15.75
CA GLY A 35 -19.81 11.34 16.39
C GLY A 35 -19.18 10.30 15.46
N LEU A 36 -19.86 9.93 14.36
CA LEU A 36 -19.35 8.96 13.38
C LEU A 36 -18.54 9.61 12.25
N LEU A 37 -18.61 10.94 12.08
CA LEU A 37 -17.88 11.63 11.01
C LEU A 37 -16.35 11.45 11.07
N PRO A 38 -15.68 11.54 12.25
CA PRO A 38 -14.24 11.35 12.33
C PRO A 38 -13.83 9.95 11.88
N GLN A 39 -14.56 8.92 12.32
CA GLN A 39 -14.30 7.54 11.92
C GLN A 39 -14.48 7.33 10.40
N GLY A 40 -15.50 7.93 9.81
CA GLY A 40 -15.71 7.89 8.37
C GLY A 40 -14.55 8.55 7.60
N MET A 41 -14.05 9.67 8.11
CA MET A 41 -12.91 10.39 7.54
C MET A 41 -11.61 9.59 7.64
N ASP A 42 -11.30 9.03 8.80
CA ASP A 42 -10.11 8.19 9.00
C ASP A 42 -10.13 6.96 8.08
N THR A 43 -11.31 6.36 7.90
CA THR A 43 -11.48 5.23 6.98
C THR A 43 -11.27 5.64 5.52
N MET A 44 -11.76 6.82 5.11
CA MET A 44 -11.56 7.33 3.76
C MET A 44 -10.09 7.64 3.47
N VAL A 45 -9.36 8.21 4.43
CA VAL A 45 -7.92 8.47 4.31
C VAL A 45 -7.16 7.16 4.18
N ALA A 46 -7.39 6.20 5.09
CA ALA A 46 -6.73 4.90 5.05
C ALA A 46 -6.99 4.14 3.73
N ALA A 47 -8.23 4.18 3.22
CA ALA A 47 -8.58 3.56 1.94
C ALA A 47 -7.93 4.27 0.75
N GLY A 48 -7.77 5.61 0.82
CA GLY A 48 -7.03 6.38 -0.17
C GLY A 48 -5.56 5.98 -0.21
N ASP A 49 -4.92 5.90 0.95
CA ASP A 49 -3.52 5.49 1.08
C ASP A 49 -3.31 4.06 0.56
N GLU A 50 -4.21 3.13 0.89
CA GLU A 50 -4.17 1.75 0.39
C GLU A 50 -4.32 1.69 -1.13
N ALA A 51 -5.21 2.50 -1.72
CA ALA A 51 -5.39 2.56 -3.16
C ALA A 51 -4.13 3.07 -3.88
N ILE A 52 -3.46 4.08 -3.33
CA ILE A 52 -2.21 4.62 -3.88
C ILE A 52 -1.08 3.59 -3.77
N GLN A 53 -0.92 2.95 -2.61
CA GLN A 53 0.08 1.89 -2.41
C GLN A 53 -0.13 0.71 -3.37
N ALA A 54 -1.39 0.29 -3.57
CA ALA A 54 -1.72 -0.77 -4.53
C ALA A 54 -1.38 -0.38 -5.98
N ARG A 55 -1.62 0.88 -6.36
CA ARG A 55 -1.25 1.41 -7.68
C ARG A 55 0.27 1.39 -7.87
N ILE A 56 1.04 1.89 -6.90
CA ILE A 56 2.50 1.88 -6.91
C ILE A 56 3.01 0.44 -7.07
N HIS A 57 2.47 -0.48 -6.26
CA HIS A 57 2.82 -1.89 -6.33
C HIS A 57 2.56 -2.48 -7.73
N GLN A 58 1.39 -2.23 -8.32
CA GLN A 58 1.06 -2.74 -9.65
C GLN A 58 1.97 -2.17 -10.74
N GLN A 59 2.28 -0.88 -10.69
CA GLN A 59 3.19 -0.24 -11.63
C GLN A 59 4.57 -0.89 -11.58
N LEU A 60 5.12 -1.01 -10.38
CA LEU A 60 6.46 -1.56 -10.16
C LEU A 60 6.53 -3.04 -10.50
N LEU A 61 5.50 -3.80 -10.15
CA LEU A 61 5.39 -5.21 -10.52
C LEU A 61 5.36 -5.40 -12.05
N ASN A 62 4.58 -4.60 -12.77
CA ASN A 62 4.51 -4.67 -14.22
C ASN A 62 5.87 -4.37 -14.86
N GLU A 63 6.58 -3.38 -14.33
CA GLU A 63 7.91 -3.02 -14.82
C GLU A 63 8.94 -4.14 -14.59
N ILE A 64 8.95 -4.72 -13.39
CA ILE A 64 9.83 -5.85 -13.05
C ILE A 64 9.51 -7.06 -13.95
N GLN A 65 8.23 -7.33 -14.23
CA GLN A 65 7.82 -8.44 -15.12
C GLN A 65 8.21 -8.22 -16.58
N MET A 66 8.24 -6.97 -17.05
CA MET A 66 8.68 -6.65 -18.41
C MET A 66 10.21 -6.66 -18.57
N THR A 67 10.94 -6.62 -17.45
CA THR A 67 12.40 -6.61 -17.46
C THR A 67 12.95 -8.01 -17.73
N PRO A 68 13.84 -8.17 -18.72
CA PRO A 68 14.38 -9.49 -19.06
C PRO A 68 15.25 -10.05 -17.93
N TYR A 69 14.88 -11.25 -17.50
CA TYR A 69 15.63 -12.03 -16.52
C TYR A 69 16.58 -13.01 -17.23
N LYS A 70 17.88 -12.99 -16.87
CA LYS A 70 18.89 -13.92 -17.38
C LYS A 70 19.45 -14.77 -16.24
N VAL A 71 19.07 -16.04 -16.22
CA VAL A 71 19.61 -17.00 -15.24
C VAL A 71 21.11 -17.17 -15.43
N GLY A 72 21.85 -17.02 -14.33
CA GLY A 72 23.29 -17.28 -14.25
C GLY A 72 24.21 -16.19 -14.81
N SER A 73 23.73 -14.95 -14.86
CA SER A 73 24.57 -13.78 -15.12
C SER A 73 24.51 -12.86 -13.91
N THR A 74 25.63 -12.70 -13.21
CA THR A 74 25.84 -11.55 -12.33
C THR A 74 25.62 -10.30 -13.20
N ASN A 75 24.63 -9.45 -12.89
CA ASN A 75 24.16 -8.30 -13.70
C ASN A 75 23.08 -8.65 -14.74
N SER A 76 22.03 -9.36 -14.34
CA SER A 76 20.78 -9.28 -15.10
C SER A 76 20.21 -7.86 -15.01
N PRO A 77 19.54 -7.34 -16.06
CA PRO A 77 18.88 -6.03 -16.00
C PRO A 77 17.87 -5.89 -14.84
N ILE A 78 17.35 -7.02 -14.35
CA ILE A 78 16.46 -7.03 -13.19
C ILE A 78 17.17 -6.85 -11.84
N ASP A 79 18.49 -7.09 -11.78
CA ASP A 79 19.29 -6.87 -10.57
C ASP A 79 19.45 -5.37 -10.28
N GLU A 80 19.23 -4.50 -11.27
CA GLU A 80 19.24 -3.04 -11.10
C GLU A 80 18.11 -2.54 -10.19
N PHE A 81 17.06 -3.35 -10.01
CA PHE A 81 15.97 -3.06 -9.08
C PHE A 81 16.28 -3.47 -7.64
N ASP A 82 17.34 -4.26 -7.39
CA ASP A 82 17.66 -4.69 -6.03
C ASP A 82 18.21 -3.55 -5.19
N GLY A 83 17.54 -3.25 -4.07
CA GLY A 83 17.88 -2.12 -3.21
C GLY A 83 17.49 -0.75 -3.77
N LEU A 84 16.73 -0.71 -4.88
CA LEU A 84 16.28 0.55 -5.47
C LEU A 84 15.18 1.17 -4.61
N GLU A 85 15.38 2.42 -4.22
CA GLU A 85 14.39 3.26 -3.55
C GLU A 85 13.77 4.23 -4.55
N LEU A 86 12.45 4.15 -4.74
CA LEU A 86 11.66 4.98 -5.63
C LEU A 86 10.76 5.91 -4.82
N TYR A 87 10.53 7.12 -5.32
CA TYR A 87 9.75 8.15 -4.63
C TYR A 87 8.49 8.51 -5.44
N TYR A 88 7.36 8.63 -4.75
CA TYR A 88 6.06 8.88 -5.37
C TYR A 88 5.30 10.02 -4.69
N ASP A 89 4.44 10.69 -5.46
CA ASP A 89 3.56 11.78 -5.02
C ASP A 89 2.23 11.30 -4.40
N ASP A 90 1.31 12.22 -4.09
CA ASP A 90 -0.02 11.92 -3.54
C ASP A 90 -0.97 11.21 -4.53
N GLN A 91 -0.56 11.03 -5.77
CA GLN A 91 -1.33 10.35 -6.81
C GLN A 91 -0.72 8.99 -7.17
N GLY A 92 0.44 8.65 -6.62
CA GLY A 92 1.20 7.45 -6.94
C GLY A 92 1.95 7.55 -8.27
N GLU A 93 2.31 8.76 -8.71
CA GLU A 93 3.22 9.00 -9.84
C GLU A 93 4.67 9.11 -9.33
N GLU A 94 5.62 8.57 -10.11
CA GLU A 94 7.04 8.59 -9.76
C GLU A 94 7.60 10.00 -9.91
N ILE A 95 8.24 10.54 -8.86
CA ILE A 95 8.76 11.92 -8.86
C ILE A 95 10.16 11.94 -9.44
N GLY A 96 10.31 12.59 -10.58
CA GLY A 96 11.60 12.82 -11.24
C GLY A 96 12.30 11.53 -11.67
N ASP A 97 13.60 11.63 -11.94
CA ASP A 97 14.44 10.45 -12.14
C ASP A 97 14.87 9.95 -10.75
N SER A 98 13.92 9.29 -10.05
CA SER A 98 14.15 8.64 -8.74
C SER A 98 15.29 7.61 -8.79
N ARG A 99 15.70 7.22 -10.00
CA ARG A 99 16.69 6.19 -10.30
C ARG A 99 18.06 6.79 -10.58
N ALA A 100 18.13 8.04 -11.02
CA ALA A 100 19.34 8.84 -10.97
C ALA A 100 19.54 9.36 -9.54
N SER A 101 20.80 9.37 -9.06
CA SER A 101 21.21 9.73 -7.69
C SER A 101 20.91 11.18 -7.23
N GLY A 102 19.85 11.82 -7.72
CA GLY A 102 19.40 13.17 -7.38
C GLY A 102 18.06 13.24 -6.64
N ALA A 103 17.32 12.14 -6.46
CA ALA A 103 16.12 12.15 -5.66
C ALA A 103 16.46 12.16 -4.16
N VAL A 104 16.21 13.30 -3.53
CA VAL A 104 16.51 13.53 -2.11
C VAL A 104 15.40 12.92 -1.27
N LYS A 105 15.74 11.87 -0.52
CA LYS A 105 14.96 11.37 0.61
C LYS A 105 14.61 12.53 1.53
N GLY A 106 13.33 12.85 1.70
CA GLY A 106 12.92 14.02 2.48
C GLY A 106 12.56 15.29 1.71
N SER A 107 12.53 15.31 0.37
CA SER A 107 11.97 16.46 -0.36
C SER A 107 10.47 16.67 -0.02
N GLN A 108 9.97 17.90 0.07
CA GLN A 108 8.54 18.13 0.38
C GLN A 108 7.57 17.61 -0.70
N GLU A 109 8.11 17.13 -1.82
CA GLU A 109 7.36 16.66 -2.98
C GLU A 109 7.04 15.15 -2.87
N HIS A 110 7.93 14.34 -2.29
CA HIS A 110 7.67 12.89 -2.11
C HIS A 110 6.82 12.62 -0.86
N ILE A 111 5.76 11.84 -1.03
CA ILE A 111 4.82 11.44 0.04
C ILE A 111 4.97 9.95 0.33
N TYR A 112 5.14 9.15 -0.72
CA TYR A 112 5.36 7.72 -0.63
C TYR A 112 6.78 7.38 -1.07
N SER A 113 7.34 6.36 -0.44
CA SER A 113 8.58 5.72 -0.88
C SER A 113 8.31 4.24 -1.07
N ALA A 114 8.92 3.66 -2.10
CA ALA A 114 8.95 2.23 -2.31
C ALA A 114 10.38 1.73 -2.34
N ARG A 115 10.63 0.56 -1.76
CA ARG A 115 11.89 -0.17 -1.86
C ARG A 115 11.61 -1.51 -2.51
N VAL A 116 12.44 -1.89 -3.48
CA VAL A 116 12.41 -3.23 -4.05
C VAL A 116 13.61 -4.01 -3.56
N THR A 117 13.37 -5.23 -3.10
CA THR A 117 14.43 -6.17 -2.78
C THR A 117 14.25 -7.42 -3.62
N LEU A 118 15.29 -7.77 -4.37
CA LEU A 118 15.36 -8.98 -5.18
C LEU A 118 16.58 -9.79 -4.73
N PRO A 119 16.41 -10.80 -3.86
CA PRO A 119 17.54 -11.60 -3.43
C PRO A 119 18.25 -12.21 -4.66
N PRO A 120 19.58 -12.08 -4.77
CA PRO A 120 20.33 -12.66 -5.87
C PRO A 120 20.13 -14.18 -5.92
N VAL A 121 20.12 -14.73 -7.13
CA VAL A 121 20.04 -16.18 -7.35
C VAL A 121 21.26 -16.57 -8.16
N ASP A 122 22.06 -17.52 -7.66
CA ASP A 122 23.24 -18.02 -8.37
C ASP A 122 22.85 -18.91 -9.56
N ASP A 123 23.85 -19.33 -10.35
CA ASP A 123 23.67 -20.19 -11.53
C ASP A 123 22.99 -21.54 -11.22
N MET A 124 23.00 -21.95 -9.96
CA MET A 124 22.39 -23.18 -9.44
C MET A 124 20.98 -22.97 -8.88
N GLY A 125 20.44 -21.75 -8.95
CA GLY A 125 19.15 -21.42 -8.37
C GLY A 125 19.20 -21.14 -6.87
N ARG A 126 20.37 -21.14 -6.24
CA ARG A 126 20.50 -20.87 -4.81
C ARG A 126 20.38 -19.37 -4.57
N GLY A 127 19.46 -19.01 -3.68
CA GLY A 127 19.30 -17.63 -3.25
C GLY A 127 20.50 -17.21 -2.42
N SER A 128 21.40 -16.42 -3.01
CA SER A 128 22.55 -15.82 -2.33
C SER A 128 22.18 -14.39 -1.96
N GLY A 129 21.46 -14.20 -0.84
CA GLY A 129 21.11 -12.88 -0.35
C GLY A 129 20.49 -12.89 1.03
N SER A 130 20.66 -11.78 1.76
CA SER A 130 19.87 -11.51 2.96
C SER A 130 18.54 -10.91 2.54
N VAL A 131 17.42 -11.56 2.89
CA VAL A 131 16.13 -10.86 2.94
C VAL A 131 16.21 -9.70 3.95
N PRO A 132 15.49 -8.59 3.75
CA PRO A 132 15.47 -7.49 4.71
C PRO A 132 15.13 -8.00 6.12
N GLU A 133 15.79 -7.47 7.16
CA GLU A 133 15.58 -7.89 8.56
C GLU A 133 14.14 -7.60 9.05
N SER A 134 13.37 -6.84 8.27
CA SER A 134 12.02 -6.44 8.59
C SER A 134 11.19 -6.21 7.34
N VAL A 135 10.11 -6.97 7.18
CA VAL A 135 9.07 -6.72 6.18
C VAL A 135 7.75 -6.36 6.82
N GLY A 136 7.57 -5.09 7.18
CA GLY A 136 6.25 -4.63 7.60
C GLY A 136 5.72 -5.24 8.92
N GLY A 137 6.61 -5.70 9.81
CA GLY A 137 6.22 -6.28 11.10
C GLY A 137 5.83 -7.76 11.09
N ALA A 138 5.95 -8.45 9.95
CA ALA A 138 5.94 -9.91 9.89
C ALA A 138 7.40 -10.42 9.79
N ALA A 139 7.81 -11.31 10.70
CA ALA A 139 9.00 -12.11 10.44
C ALA A 139 8.66 -13.07 9.28
N PHE A 140 9.50 -13.13 8.24
CA PHE A 140 9.38 -14.12 7.17
C PHE A 140 9.47 -15.53 7.75
N ASN A 141 8.33 -16.12 8.08
CA ASN A 141 8.24 -17.53 8.43
C ASN A 141 7.89 -18.30 7.16
N GLY A 142 8.84 -18.44 6.22
CA GLY A 142 8.56 -19.23 5.01
C GLY A 142 9.57 -19.19 3.86
N VAL A 143 10.50 -18.23 3.82
CA VAL A 143 11.56 -18.21 2.81
C VAL A 143 12.91 -18.22 3.51
N SER A 144 13.35 -19.39 3.94
CA SER A 144 14.76 -19.58 4.29
C SER A 144 15.54 -19.67 2.98
N LEU A 145 16.32 -18.65 2.63
CA LEU A 145 17.30 -18.72 1.53
C LEU A 145 18.49 -19.64 1.88
N SER A 146 18.31 -20.55 2.85
CA SER A 146 19.33 -21.47 3.33
C SER A 146 19.78 -22.40 2.22
N ASP A 147 21.10 -22.42 2.01
CA ASP A 147 21.91 -23.05 0.96
C ASP A 147 21.61 -24.51 0.55
N ASP A 148 20.72 -25.22 1.24
CA ASP A 148 20.53 -26.67 1.10
C ASP A 148 19.34 -27.10 0.22
N ASN A 149 18.47 -26.18 -0.22
CA ASN A 149 17.37 -26.52 -1.13
C ASN A 149 17.67 -26.06 -2.56
N GLU A 150 17.62 -26.99 -3.52
CA GLU A 150 17.63 -26.69 -4.95
C GLU A 150 16.34 -25.93 -5.31
N TYR A 151 16.40 -24.61 -5.30
CA TYR A 151 15.30 -23.79 -5.80
C TYR A 151 15.27 -23.83 -7.33
N ASN A 152 14.07 -23.69 -7.88
CA ASN A 152 13.93 -23.52 -9.32
C ASN A 152 14.58 -22.19 -9.73
N LYS A 153 15.75 -22.28 -10.39
CA LYS A 153 16.51 -21.15 -10.92
C LYS A 153 15.72 -20.20 -11.82
N TYR A 154 14.55 -20.62 -12.31
CA TYR A 154 13.69 -19.81 -13.17
C TYR A 154 12.65 -19.00 -12.38
N ILE A 155 12.55 -19.18 -11.06
CA ILE A 155 11.62 -18.48 -10.17
C ILE A 155 12.42 -17.61 -9.21
N ARG A 156 12.09 -16.31 -9.16
CA ARG A 156 12.71 -15.38 -8.20
C ARG A 156 11.64 -14.69 -7.36
N PRO A 157 11.77 -14.68 -6.02
CA PRO A 157 10.92 -13.84 -5.19
C PRO A 157 11.28 -12.37 -5.38
N VAL A 158 10.26 -11.53 -5.45
CA VAL A 158 10.35 -10.07 -5.48
C VAL A 158 9.58 -9.55 -4.29
N ILE A 159 10.25 -8.73 -3.49
CA ILE A 159 9.68 -8.10 -2.30
C ILE A 159 9.58 -6.61 -2.62
N ILE A 160 8.37 -6.08 -2.59
CA ILE A 160 8.09 -4.66 -2.79
C ILE A 160 7.56 -4.12 -1.47
N GLU A 161 8.25 -3.14 -0.92
CA GLU A 161 7.86 -2.46 0.31
C GLU A 161 7.44 -1.05 -0.03
N VAL A 162 6.28 -0.61 0.44
CA VAL A 162 5.77 0.75 0.21
C VAL A 162 5.42 1.38 1.55
N ALA A 163 5.85 2.61 1.76
CA ALA A 163 5.64 3.33 3.01
C ALA A 163 5.36 4.82 2.79
N LEU A 164 4.61 5.41 3.70
CA LEU A 164 4.40 6.85 3.82
C LEU A 164 5.65 7.49 4.46
N ALA A 165 6.68 7.73 3.66
CA ALA A 165 7.95 8.27 4.13
C ALA A 165 8.03 9.81 4.10
N GLY A 166 7.17 10.47 3.31
CA GLY A 166 7.24 11.93 3.10
C GLY A 166 7.09 12.76 4.36
N ALA A 167 6.29 12.31 5.33
CA ALA A 167 6.13 13.00 6.61
C ALA A 167 7.34 12.83 7.56
N LEU A 168 8.19 11.83 7.30
CA LEU A 168 9.31 11.45 8.17
C LEU A 168 10.68 11.86 7.58
N GLY A 169 10.73 12.08 6.26
CA GLY A 169 11.89 12.57 5.51
C GLY A 169 13.16 11.75 5.75
N GLU A 170 14.29 12.43 5.98
CA GLU A 170 15.60 11.78 6.22
C GLU A 170 15.61 10.85 7.45
N GLN A 171 14.64 10.98 8.36
CA GLN A 171 14.55 10.15 9.57
C GLN A 171 13.86 8.80 9.32
N PHE A 172 13.28 8.61 8.14
CA PHE A 172 12.68 7.36 7.73
C PHE A 172 13.75 6.31 7.47
N ASP A 173 13.62 5.17 8.12
CA ASP A 173 14.56 4.07 8.01
C ASP A 173 13.75 2.78 7.86
N TRP A 174 13.96 2.06 6.75
CA TRP A 174 13.21 0.85 6.42
C TRP A 174 13.40 -0.25 7.47
N ASP A 175 14.58 -0.32 8.08
CA ASP A 175 14.94 -1.39 9.01
C ASP A 175 14.55 -1.07 10.46
N ALA A 176 14.21 0.19 10.75
CA ALA A 176 13.90 0.66 12.09
C ALA A 176 12.56 0.09 12.60
N GLU A 177 12.59 -0.48 13.81
CA GLU A 177 11.43 -1.14 14.45
C GLU A 177 10.20 -0.23 14.57
N LYS A 178 10.41 1.08 14.75
CA LYS A 178 9.36 2.11 14.83
C LYS A 178 8.50 2.22 13.58
N PHE A 179 9.02 1.91 12.39
CA PHE A 179 8.33 2.12 11.12
C PHE A 179 7.76 0.85 10.51
N ARG A 180 8.04 -0.31 11.10
CA ARG A 180 7.58 -1.62 10.62
C ARG A 180 6.07 -1.69 10.42
N LYS A 181 5.27 -1.06 11.27
CA LYS A 181 3.80 -1.07 11.15
C LYS A 181 3.25 -0.17 10.03
N ALA A 182 4.06 0.77 9.55
CA ALA A 182 3.68 1.71 8.50
C ALA A 182 4.15 1.28 7.10
N ILE A 183 4.92 0.19 7.03
CA ILE A 183 5.42 -0.39 5.79
C ILE A 183 4.45 -1.48 5.34
N SER A 184 3.87 -1.30 4.17
CA SER A 184 3.11 -2.33 3.48
C SER A 184 4.06 -3.15 2.62
N THR A 185 4.18 -4.45 2.90
CA THR A 185 5.01 -5.36 2.11
C THR A 185 4.16 -6.25 1.21
N TYR A 186 4.53 -6.28 -0.06
CA TYR A 186 3.96 -7.13 -1.09
C TYR A 186 5.02 -8.13 -1.57
N GLN A 187 4.69 -9.42 -1.53
CA GLN A 187 5.55 -10.47 -2.04
C GLN A 187 4.94 -11.06 -3.31
N THR A 188 5.77 -11.21 -4.32
CA THR A 188 5.39 -11.83 -5.59
C THR A 188 6.54 -12.65 -6.14
N TYR A 189 6.24 -13.57 -7.05
CA TYR A 189 7.24 -14.39 -7.71
C TYR A 189 7.21 -14.08 -9.20
N ILE A 190 8.38 -13.84 -9.76
CA ILE A 190 8.56 -13.69 -11.19
C ILE A 190 9.14 -14.97 -11.76
N VAL A 191 8.79 -15.25 -13.01
CA VAL A 191 9.18 -16.48 -13.70
C VAL A 191 9.78 -16.14 -15.05
N GLN A 192 10.91 -16.77 -15.39
CA GLN A 192 11.48 -16.63 -16.73
C GLN A 192 10.56 -17.30 -17.77
N MET A 193 9.99 -16.50 -18.69
CA MET A 193 9.16 -17.04 -19.76
C MET A 193 10.03 -17.72 -20.84
N GLY A 194 9.62 -18.91 -21.31
CA GLY A 194 10.27 -19.62 -22.42
C GLY A 194 11.22 -20.76 -22.05
N HIS A 195 11.32 -21.12 -20.78
CA HIS A 195 12.03 -22.34 -20.33
C HIS A 195 11.04 -23.44 -19.89
N ASP A 196 11.37 -24.69 -20.21
CA ASP A 196 10.55 -25.85 -19.90
C ASP A 196 10.61 -26.17 -18.39
N PHE A 197 9.45 -26.24 -17.74
CA PHE A 197 9.34 -26.63 -16.33
C PHE A 197 9.48 -28.15 -16.21
N SER A 198 10.68 -28.69 -16.44
CA SER A 198 10.96 -30.05 -16.01
C SER A 198 10.95 -30.06 -14.48
N ALA A 199 9.93 -30.67 -13.88
CA ALA A 199 9.92 -30.97 -12.47
C ALA A 199 11.24 -31.64 -12.07
N ALA A 200 11.83 -31.21 -10.96
CA ALA A 200 12.97 -31.88 -10.36
C ALA A 200 12.66 -33.38 -10.29
N ALA A 201 13.46 -34.18 -11.00
CA ALA A 201 13.36 -35.63 -10.93
C ALA A 201 13.74 -36.08 -9.49
N PRO A 202 13.06 -37.09 -8.93
CA PRO A 202 13.26 -37.54 -7.56
C PRO A 202 14.65 -38.14 -7.29
#